data_AF-A0A960Q3X4-F1
#
_entry.id   AF-A0A960Q3X4-F1
#
_cell.length_a   1.000
_cell.length_b   1.000
_cell.length_c   1.000
_cell.angle_alpha   90.00
_cell.angle_beta   90.00
_cell.angle_gamma   90.00
#
_symmetry.space_group_name_H-M   'P 1'
#
loop_
_entity.id
_entity.type
_entity.pdbx_description
1 polymer ?
#
loop_
_entity_poly.entity_id
_entity_poly.type
_entity_poly.pdbx_seq_one_letter_code
_entity_poly.pdbx_strand_id
1 'polypeptide(L)'
;MKYLPRASQLATFAILALTMGLGLWKPGQNFDALAYAGCVVKLSGTSPNQLRETTLLLAGEQVSAETLNLWHQGEYRQAVTSHNQVFNEQLSLYRNRKLFLALGWLGTKFGVNPFIALFGLSWLAGSLALLLACWTFLRNRAVTTWIIFAIGILACGIPALMRLTTPDTLAMLAWTLIAWSLLKKPGLLMGLTPALPLFRPDLIILSLLLCCLMLWETRNRIWIVSCLGSVIIFALIQWGTAPWSTTFYVTFIDRLPLPISEPPQLHISQYFSVLLNQTRALEYRNHLLLSLLLGVLAFLLQQKTRNRLLARFAVVSICFLLLHFLIFPSGEARFYAGPNLILLGLIVWGLDEKDPKTGKYPSAAS
;
A
#
# COMPACT_ATOMS: atom_id res chain seq x y z
N MET A 1 -13.52 -30.72 -15.54
CA MET A 1 -12.38 -29.90 -15.06
C MET A 1 -11.17 -30.82 -14.93
N LYS A 2 -10.16 -30.71 -15.81
CA LYS A 2 -8.91 -31.45 -15.61
C LYS A 2 -8.18 -30.81 -14.42
N TYR A 3 -7.98 -31.57 -13.35
CA TYR A 3 -7.17 -31.14 -12.21
C TYR A 3 -5.82 -30.65 -12.75
N LEU A 4 -5.39 -29.47 -12.30
CA LEU A 4 -4.03 -28.99 -12.52
C LEU A 4 -3.06 -30.13 -12.15
N PRO A 5 -2.03 -30.41 -12.96
CA PRO A 5 -1.00 -31.39 -12.58
C PRO A 5 -0.46 -31.02 -11.21
N ARG A 6 -0.38 -31.96 -10.27
CA ARG A 6 0.10 -31.73 -8.89
C ARG A 6 1.39 -30.90 -8.83
N ALA A 7 2.26 -31.06 -9.84
CA ALA A 7 3.50 -30.28 -10.00
C ALA A 7 3.29 -28.76 -10.06
N SER A 8 2.24 -28.29 -10.76
CA SER A 8 1.94 -26.85 -10.88
C SER A 8 1.51 -26.22 -9.56
N GLN A 9 0.79 -26.97 -8.73
CA GLN A 9 0.38 -26.56 -7.39
C GLN A 9 1.57 -26.53 -6.43
N LEU A 10 2.48 -27.51 -6.52
CA LEU A 10 3.69 -27.54 -5.69
C LEU A 10 4.64 -26.37 -5.99
N ALA A 11 4.91 -26.10 -7.26
CA ALA A 11 5.74 -24.95 -7.66
C ALA A 11 5.12 -23.61 -7.20
N THR A 12 3.79 -23.51 -7.28
CA THR A 12 3.00 -22.38 -6.77
C THR A 12 3.21 -22.17 -5.27
N PHE A 13 3.02 -23.22 -4.47
CA PHE A 13 3.21 -23.13 -3.02
C PHE A 13 4.66 -22.78 -2.69
N ALA A 14 5.64 -23.33 -3.42
CA ALA A 14 7.05 -23.02 -3.22
C ALA A 14 7.37 -21.55 -3.49
N ILE A 15 6.89 -20.97 -4.59
CA ILE A 15 7.11 -19.55 -4.93
C ILE A 15 6.46 -18.63 -3.88
N LEU A 16 5.23 -18.92 -3.48
CA LEU A 16 4.52 -18.15 -2.45
C LEU A 16 5.22 -18.25 -1.10
N ALA A 17 5.58 -19.46 -0.68
CA ALA A 17 6.33 -19.69 0.55
C ALA A 17 7.69 -18.99 0.52
N LEU A 18 8.39 -19.02 -0.62
CA LEU A 18 9.65 -18.30 -0.80
C LEU A 18 9.44 -16.79 -0.68
N THR A 19 8.43 -16.22 -1.36
CA THR A 19 8.12 -14.79 -1.31
C THR A 19 7.78 -14.33 0.11
N MET A 20 6.93 -15.10 0.81
CA MET A 20 6.56 -14.82 2.20
C MET A 20 7.73 -14.99 3.16
N GLY A 21 8.56 -16.02 2.95
CA GLY A 21 9.77 -16.30 3.73
C GLY A 21 10.83 -15.21 3.54
N LEU A 22 11.03 -14.73 2.31
CA LEU A 22 11.86 -13.56 2.03
C LEU A 22 11.34 -12.29 2.72
N GLY A 23 10.01 -12.18 2.90
CA GLY A 23 9.38 -11.13 3.69
C GLY A 23 9.72 -11.16 5.18
N LEU A 24 9.99 -12.35 5.74
CA LEU A 24 10.45 -12.53 7.14
C LEU A 24 11.97 -12.39 7.27
N TRP A 25 12.71 -12.66 6.19
CA TRP A 25 14.16 -12.68 6.24
C TRP A 25 14.72 -11.28 6.41
N LYS A 26 15.40 -11.05 7.56
CA LYS A 26 15.96 -9.75 7.96
C LYS A 26 14.90 -8.63 7.91
N PRO A 27 14.00 -8.55 8.91
CA PRO A 27 13.02 -7.47 9.02
C PRO A 27 13.69 -6.10 8.83
N GLY A 28 13.15 -5.31 7.91
CA GLY A 28 13.63 -3.97 7.61
C GLY A 28 13.21 -3.01 8.72
N GLN A 29 14.17 -2.46 9.43
CA GLN A 29 13.94 -1.54 10.54
C GLN A 29 14.02 -0.09 10.04
N ASN A 30 12.95 0.37 9.37
CA ASN A 30 12.82 1.74 8.90
C ASN A 30 12.59 2.71 10.07
N PHE A 31 13.10 3.94 9.96
CA PHE A 31 12.95 4.96 10.99
C PHE A 31 11.48 5.27 11.31
N ASP A 32 10.58 5.20 10.32
CA ASP A 32 9.13 5.41 10.52
C ASP A 32 8.54 4.41 11.53
N ALA A 33 9.14 3.22 11.70
CA ALA A 33 8.71 2.24 12.70
C ALA A 33 8.71 2.82 14.12
N LEU A 34 9.67 3.71 14.43
CA LEU A 34 9.75 4.40 15.70
C LEU A 34 8.51 5.27 15.95
N ALA A 35 8.08 6.03 14.93
CA ALA A 35 6.91 6.89 15.06
C ALA A 35 5.60 6.10 15.11
N TYR A 36 5.48 5.01 14.34
CA TYR A 36 4.32 4.11 14.44
C TYR A 36 4.24 3.43 15.81
N ALA A 37 5.35 2.90 16.32
CA ALA A 37 5.41 2.31 17.65
C ALA A 37 5.10 3.36 18.73
N GLY A 38 5.63 4.58 18.64
CA GLY A 38 5.30 5.67 19.53
C GLY A 38 3.81 6.03 19.53
N CYS A 39 3.15 5.99 18.37
CA CYS A 39 1.69 6.15 18.29
C CYS A 39 0.95 5.01 19.02
N VAL A 40 1.41 3.76 18.89
CA VAL A 40 0.82 2.60 19.58
C VAL A 40 1.02 2.70 21.10
N VAL A 41 2.23 3.02 21.56
CA VAL A 41 2.53 3.22 22.99
C VAL A 41 1.66 4.34 23.57
N LYS A 42 1.45 5.43 22.82
CA LYS A 42 0.53 6.51 23.21
C LYS A 42 -0.92 6.03 23.37
N LEU A 43 -1.40 5.14 22.50
CA LEU A 43 -2.72 4.52 22.61
C LEU A 43 -2.86 3.60 23.83
N SER A 44 -1.74 3.13 24.39
CA SER A 44 -1.72 2.34 25.63
C SER A 44 -1.77 3.20 26.91
N GLY A 45 -1.82 4.53 26.79
CA GLY A 45 -2.01 5.45 27.91
C GLY A 45 -0.72 6.03 28.50
N THR A 46 0.44 5.80 27.85
CA THR A 46 1.71 6.37 28.30
C THR A 46 1.69 7.91 28.23
N SER A 47 2.16 8.55 29.30
CA SER A 47 2.19 10.02 29.39
C SER A 47 3.12 10.64 28.32
N PRO A 48 2.81 11.85 27.79
CA PRO A 48 3.64 12.50 26.77
C PRO A 48 5.12 12.65 27.15
N ASN A 49 5.42 12.82 28.44
CA ASN A 49 6.78 13.01 28.95
C ASN A 49 7.60 11.72 29.00
N GLN A 50 6.94 10.56 29.14
CA GLN A 50 7.59 9.25 29.17
C GLN A 50 7.59 8.58 27.79
N LEU A 51 6.73 9.05 26.88
CA LEU A 51 6.44 8.38 25.62
C LEU A 51 7.68 8.08 24.77
N ARG A 52 8.59 9.05 24.64
CA ARG A 52 9.84 8.88 23.88
C ARG A 52 10.73 7.81 24.51
N GLU A 53 10.98 7.93 25.81
CA GLU A 53 11.85 7.00 26.56
C GLU A 53 11.31 5.57 26.52
N THR A 54 10.01 5.39 26.80
CA THR A 54 9.37 4.07 26.72
C THR A 54 9.46 3.49 25.31
N THR A 55 9.26 4.31 24.27
CA THR A 55 9.34 3.82 22.87
C THR A 55 10.77 3.41 22.50
N LEU A 56 11.78 4.19 22.90
CA LEU A 56 13.18 3.88 22.64
C LEU A 56 13.67 2.66 23.42
N LEU A 57 13.22 2.47 24.66
CA LEU A 57 13.49 1.26 25.45
C LEU A 57 12.97 0.01 24.72
N LEU A 58 11.70 0.04 24.30
CA LEU A 58 11.09 -1.05 23.54
C LEU A 58 11.75 -1.28 22.17
N ALA A 59 12.31 -0.24 21.56
CA ALA A 59 13.11 -0.37 20.35
C ALA A 59 14.43 -1.09 20.65
N GLY A 60 15.11 -0.74 21.75
CA GLY A 60 16.36 -1.36 22.19
C GLY A 60 16.28 -2.88 22.38
N GLU A 61 15.10 -3.40 22.71
CA GLU A 61 14.86 -4.83 22.86
C GLU A 61 14.74 -5.59 21.52
N GLN A 62 14.44 -4.89 20.42
CA GLN A 62 14.05 -5.51 19.14
C GLN A 62 14.95 -5.13 17.97
N VAL A 63 15.61 -3.98 18.07
CA VAL A 63 16.39 -3.35 17.02
C VAL A 63 17.87 -3.56 17.30
N SER A 64 18.67 -3.86 16.26
CA SER A 64 20.11 -4.03 16.45
C SER A 64 20.76 -2.71 16.88
N ALA A 65 21.86 -2.79 17.63
CA ALA A 65 22.62 -1.60 18.02
C ALA A 65 23.07 -0.76 16.81
N GLU A 66 23.40 -1.41 15.69
CA GLU A 66 23.74 -0.74 14.43
C GLU A 66 22.57 0.10 13.91
N THR A 67 21.36 -0.46 13.85
CA THR A 67 20.18 0.28 13.40
C THR A 67 19.84 1.42 14.36
N LEU A 68 19.95 1.23 15.68
CA LEU A 68 19.74 2.30 16.65
C LEU A 68 20.75 3.44 16.44
N ASN A 69 22.02 3.13 16.18
CA ASN A 69 23.02 4.14 15.85
C ASN A 69 22.63 4.91 14.58
N LEU A 70 22.12 4.23 13.54
CA LEU A 70 21.60 4.90 12.33
C LEU A 70 20.38 5.81 12.63
N TRP A 71 19.60 5.51 13.66
CA TRP A 71 18.49 6.35 14.11
C TRP A 71 18.95 7.58 14.90
N HIS A 72 20.18 7.60 15.40
CA HIS A 72 20.79 8.78 16.03
C HIS A 72 21.61 9.64 15.06
N GLN A 73 21.81 9.17 13.81
CA GLN A 73 22.57 9.92 12.81
C GLN A 73 21.72 10.99 12.11
N GLY A 74 22.29 12.19 12.00
CA GLY A 74 21.68 13.36 11.36
C GLY A 74 20.85 14.21 12.32
N GLU A 75 20.93 15.53 12.16
CA GLU A 75 20.35 16.52 13.07
C GLU A 75 18.87 16.26 13.37
N TYR A 76 18.06 16.00 12.33
CA TYR A 76 16.63 15.71 12.48
C TYR A 76 16.38 14.47 13.35
N ARG A 77 17.05 13.33 13.07
CA ARG A 77 16.77 12.10 13.80
C ARG A 77 17.30 12.16 15.24
N GLN A 78 18.42 12.84 15.44
CA GLN A 78 18.92 13.15 16.77
C GLN A 78 17.90 14.01 17.54
N ALA A 79 17.35 15.06 16.94
CA ALA A 79 16.33 15.88 17.60
C ALA A 79 15.10 15.05 18.03
N VAL A 80 14.61 14.17 17.14
CA VAL A 80 13.48 13.28 17.43
C VAL A 80 13.80 12.29 18.55
N THR A 81 15.02 11.74 18.58
CA THR A 81 15.41 10.74 19.57
C THR A 81 15.89 11.33 20.88
N SER A 82 16.25 12.62 20.94
CA SER A 82 16.75 13.29 22.15
C SER A 82 15.71 14.16 22.86
N HIS A 83 14.74 14.74 22.15
CA HIS A 83 13.78 15.70 22.74
C HIS A 83 12.34 15.17 22.77
N ASN A 84 11.72 15.20 23.95
CA ASN A 84 10.34 14.72 24.15
C ASN A 84 9.31 15.49 23.33
N GLN A 85 9.45 16.82 23.23
CA GLN A 85 8.51 17.66 22.49
C GLN A 85 8.56 17.33 20.99
N VAL A 86 9.76 17.34 20.41
CA VAL A 86 10.00 16.97 19.00
C VAL A 86 9.39 15.61 18.70
N PHE A 87 9.69 14.60 19.52
CA PHE A 87 9.12 13.25 19.36
C PHE A 87 7.58 13.26 19.31
N ASN A 88 6.93 13.95 20.26
CA ASN A 88 5.48 14.03 20.35
C ASN A 88 4.84 14.71 19.13
N GLU A 89 5.45 15.76 18.60
CA GLU A 89 4.95 16.46 17.42
C GLU A 89 5.03 15.59 16.16
N GLN A 90 6.12 14.84 16.00
CA GLN A 90 6.28 13.93 14.87
C GLN A 90 5.17 12.88 14.80
N LEU A 91 4.65 12.41 15.95
CA LEU A 91 3.57 11.41 15.96
C LEU A 91 2.32 11.89 15.20
N SER A 92 2.04 13.20 15.18
CA SER A 92 0.88 13.76 14.48
C SER A 92 0.90 13.51 12.96
N LEU A 93 2.08 13.29 12.36
CA LEU A 93 2.22 12.94 10.94
C LEU A 93 1.81 11.48 10.66
N TYR A 94 1.94 10.59 11.64
CA TYR A 94 1.71 9.14 11.50
C TYR A 94 0.32 8.71 12.01
N ARG A 95 -0.35 9.54 12.81
CA ARG A 95 -1.66 9.27 13.42
C ARG A 95 -2.81 9.07 12.44
N ASN A 96 -2.65 9.43 11.17
CA ASN A 96 -3.67 9.22 10.14
C ASN A 96 -3.80 7.75 9.70
N ARG A 97 -2.88 6.85 10.11
CA ARG A 97 -2.92 5.41 9.79
C ARG A 97 -3.76 4.62 10.80
N LYS A 98 -5.02 5.03 10.98
CA LYS A 98 -5.89 4.58 12.09
C LYS A 98 -6.00 3.06 12.20
N LEU A 99 -6.30 2.36 11.10
CA LEU A 99 -6.46 0.90 11.13
C LEU A 99 -5.16 0.18 11.49
N PHE A 100 -4.05 0.59 10.86
CA PHE A 100 -2.73 0.00 11.12
C PHE A 100 -2.33 0.16 12.59
N LEU A 101 -2.51 1.36 13.15
CA LEU A 101 -2.19 1.66 14.55
C LEU A 101 -3.13 0.93 15.52
N ALA A 102 -4.44 0.85 15.21
CA ALA A 102 -5.41 0.14 16.05
C ALA A 102 -5.12 -1.37 16.12
N LEU A 103 -4.77 -1.98 14.99
CA LEU A 103 -4.39 -3.39 14.93
C LEU A 103 -3.05 -3.66 15.64
N GLY A 104 -2.07 -2.76 15.49
CA GLY A 104 -0.82 -2.82 16.26
C GLY A 104 -1.04 -2.73 17.76
N TRP A 105 -1.88 -1.78 18.20
CA TRP A 105 -2.29 -1.63 19.60
C TRP A 105 -3.00 -2.87 20.13
N LEU A 106 -3.91 -3.46 19.35
CA LEU A 106 -4.56 -4.71 19.72
C LEU A 106 -3.52 -5.82 19.95
N GLY A 107 -2.50 -5.91 19.10
CA GLY A 107 -1.36 -6.81 19.31
C GLY A 107 -0.66 -6.60 20.65
N THR A 108 -0.44 -5.35 21.07
CA THR A 108 0.17 -5.06 22.38
C THR A 108 -0.69 -5.45 23.57
N LYS A 109 -2.03 -5.54 23.41
CA LYS A 109 -2.91 -6.07 24.47
C LYS A 109 -2.70 -7.55 24.76
N PHE A 110 -2.04 -8.27 23.85
CA PHE A 110 -1.60 -9.65 24.08
C PHE A 110 -0.17 -9.76 24.61
N GLY A 111 0.42 -8.65 25.08
CA GLY A 111 1.78 -8.62 25.61
C GLY A 111 2.88 -8.62 24.55
N VAL A 112 2.54 -8.43 23.27
CA VAL A 112 3.52 -8.36 22.18
C VAL A 112 4.14 -6.96 22.13
N ASN A 113 5.47 -6.87 21.99
CA ASN A 113 6.16 -5.60 21.78
C ASN A 113 5.60 -4.87 20.52
N PRO A 114 5.34 -3.54 20.57
CA PRO A 114 4.71 -2.80 19.47
C PRO A 114 5.47 -2.89 18.14
N PHE A 115 6.80 -2.98 18.15
CA PHE A 115 7.60 -3.13 16.93
C PHE A 115 7.33 -4.48 16.25
N ILE A 116 7.30 -5.57 17.04
CA ILE A 116 6.96 -6.91 16.54
C ILE A 116 5.52 -6.94 16.05
N ALA A 117 4.58 -6.36 16.81
CA ALA A 117 3.16 -6.34 16.44
C ALA A 117 2.93 -5.65 15.09
N LEU A 118 3.51 -4.46 14.89
CA LEU A 118 3.37 -3.70 13.65
C LEU A 118 4.10 -4.34 12.47
N PHE A 119 5.30 -4.91 12.68
CA PHE A 119 6.00 -5.67 11.66
C PHE A 119 5.20 -6.92 11.25
N GLY A 120 4.77 -7.72 12.24
CA GLY A 120 3.98 -8.93 12.02
C GLY A 120 2.68 -8.64 11.29
N LEU A 121 2.00 -7.53 11.63
CA LEU A 121 0.83 -7.05 10.89
C LEU A 121 1.17 -6.72 9.43
N SER A 122 2.28 -6.01 9.19
CA SER A 122 2.71 -5.64 7.83
C SER A 122 2.99 -6.89 6.99
N TRP A 123 3.71 -7.86 7.54
CA TRP A 123 4.00 -9.14 6.90
C TRP A 123 2.75 -9.98 6.65
N LEU A 124 1.86 -10.10 7.65
CA LEU A 124 0.62 -10.86 7.55
C LEU A 124 -0.30 -10.27 6.49
N ALA A 125 -0.49 -8.95 6.48
CA ALA A 125 -1.30 -8.26 5.49
C ALA A 125 -0.76 -8.49 4.07
N GLY A 126 0.57 -8.38 3.88
CA GLY A 126 1.20 -8.64 2.59
C GLY A 126 1.04 -10.09 2.13
N SER A 127 1.19 -11.04 3.05
CA SER A 127 1.02 -12.47 2.78
C SER A 127 -0.42 -12.80 2.40
N LEU A 128 -1.40 -12.26 3.14
CA LEU A 128 -2.83 -12.42 2.82
C LEU A 128 -3.17 -11.80 1.46
N ALA A 129 -2.61 -10.64 1.13
CA ALA A 129 -2.82 -10.01 -0.18
C ALA A 129 -2.31 -10.89 -1.32
N LEU A 130 -1.11 -11.47 -1.18
CA LEU A 130 -0.54 -12.40 -2.15
C LEU A 130 -1.38 -13.67 -2.30
N LEU A 131 -1.79 -14.30 -1.19
CA LEU A 131 -2.66 -15.48 -1.22
C LEU A 131 -3.98 -15.18 -1.92
N LEU A 132 -4.60 -14.04 -1.60
CA LEU A 132 -5.85 -13.62 -2.20
C LEU A 132 -5.69 -13.30 -3.69
N ALA A 133 -4.62 -12.63 -4.10
CA ALA A 133 -4.32 -12.34 -5.50
C ALA A 133 -4.12 -13.64 -6.30
N CYS A 134 -3.33 -14.57 -5.77
CA CYS A 134 -3.12 -15.88 -6.40
C CYS A 134 -4.42 -16.68 -6.51
N TRP A 135 -5.23 -16.72 -5.45
CA TRP A 135 -6.55 -17.35 -5.49
C TRP A 135 -7.44 -16.69 -6.57
N THR A 136 -7.41 -15.36 -6.65
CA THR A 136 -8.27 -14.59 -7.55
C THR A 136 -7.89 -14.78 -9.00
N PHE A 137 -6.61 -14.64 -9.34
CA PHE A 137 -6.16 -14.54 -10.74
C PHE A 137 -5.57 -15.83 -11.31
N LEU A 138 -4.97 -16.67 -10.47
CA LEU A 138 -4.12 -17.79 -10.92
C LEU A 138 -4.74 -19.16 -10.74
N ARG A 139 -5.89 -19.24 -10.04
CA ARG A 139 -6.61 -20.50 -9.85
C ARG A 139 -6.96 -21.10 -11.22
N ASN A 140 -6.46 -22.30 -11.49
CA ASN A 140 -6.63 -23.05 -12.75
C ASN A 140 -5.87 -22.48 -13.97
N ARG A 141 -4.80 -21.70 -13.75
CA ARG A 141 -3.95 -21.15 -14.82
C ARG A 141 -2.71 -22.01 -15.09
N ALA A 142 -2.08 -21.82 -16.26
CA ALA A 142 -0.89 -22.58 -16.66
C ALA A 142 0.34 -22.22 -15.80
N VAL A 143 1.32 -23.13 -15.71
CA VAL A 143 2.56 -22.90 -14.93
C VAL A 143 3.34 -21.68 -15.41
N THR A 144 3.37 -21.44 -16.72
CA THR A 144 4.00 -20.24 -17.31
C THR A 144 3.42 -18.95 -16.75
N THR A 145 2.11 -18.92 -16.59
CA THR A 145 1.36 -17.79 -16.04
C THR A 145 1.70 -17.52 -14.57
N TRP A 146 1.92 -18.58 -13.79
CA TRP A 146 2.45 -18.47 -12.43
C TRP A 146 3.87 -17.90 -12.40
N ILE A 147 4.74 -18.36 -13.30
CA ILE A 147 6.13 -17.87 -13.38
C ILE A 147 6.15 -16.37 -13.72
N ILE A 148 5.35 -15.93 -14.70
CA ILE A 148 5.23 -14.51 -15.07
C ILE A 148 4.76 -13.69 -13.86
N PHE A 149 3.73 -14.17 -13.15
CA PHE A 149 3.24 -13.48 -11.95
C PHE A 149 4.30 -13.39 -10.85
N ALA A 150 5.05 -14.48 -10.62
CA ALA A 150 6.11 -14.55 -9.63
C ALA A 150 7.25 -13.57 -9.94
N ILE A 151 7.72 -13.54 -11.19
CA ILE A 151 8.73 -12.58 -11.64
C ILE A 151 8.20 -11.15 -11.48
N GLY A 152 6.93 -10.91 -11.82
CA GLY A 152 6.28 -9.62 -11.61
C GLY A 152 6.27 -9.17 -10.15
N ILE A 153 5.94 -10.07 -9.20
CA ILE A 153 6.00 -9.78 -7.75
C ILE A 153 7.39 -9.31 -7.33
N LEU A 154 8.43 -10.01 -7.78
CA LEU A 154 9.82 -9.68 -7.45
C LEU A 154 10.22 -8.33 -8.07
N ALA A 155 9.89 -8.11 -9.35
CA ALA A 155 10.18 -6.85 -10.06
C ALA A 155 9.47 -5.65 -9.43
N CYS A 156 8.29 -5.85 -8.84
CA CYS A 156 7.54 -4.82 -8.14
C CYS A 156 8.04 -4.56 -6.71
N GLY A 157 9.04 -5.30 -6.22
CA GLY A 157 9.62 -5.10 -4.89
C GLY A 157 8.71 -5.51 -3.73
N ILE A 158 7.69 -6.35 -3.97
CA ILE A 158 6.74 -6.77 -2.94
C ILE A 158 7.41 -7.47 -1.74
N PRO A 159 8.41 -8.37 -1.91
CA PRO A 159 9.09 -8.96 -0.76
C PRO A 159 9.80 -7.92 0.10
N ALA A 160 10.44 -6.92 -0.53
CA ALA A 160 11.09 -5.83 0.19
C ALA A 160 10.08 -5.00 0.98
N LEU A 161 8.89 -4.78 0.43
CA LEU A 161 7.80 -4.09 1.13
C LEU A 161 7.34 -4.85 2.37
N MET A 162 7.17 -6.17 2.26
CA MET A 162 6.74 -7.04 3.37
C MET A 162 7.72 -7.07 4.55
N ARG A 163 8.99 -6.71 4.30
CA ARG A 163 10.02 -6.60 5.34
C ARG A 163 9.90 -5.32 6.16
N LEU A 164 9.19 -4.30 5.68
CA LEU A 164 9.11 -3.00 6.35
C LEU A 164 7.93 -2.96 7.33
N THR A 165 8.09 -2.18 8.40
CA THR A 165 6.97 -1.79 9.26
C THR A 165 6.22 -0.63 8.58
N THR A 166 5.16 -0.95 7.84
CA THR A 166 4.44 0.03 7.04
C THR A 166 2.96 -0.33 6.83
N PRO A 167 2.03 0.66 6.80
CA PRO A 167 0.64 0.43 6.40
C PRO A 167 0.46 0.09 4.91
N ASP A 168 1.52 0.19 4.09
CA ASP A 168 1.41 -0.02 2.64
C ASP A 168 1.00 -1.45 2.26
N THR A 169 1.35 -2.46 3.07
CA THR A 169 0.91 -3.84 2.82
C THR A 169 -0.58 -4.04 3.15
N LEU A 170 -1.14 -3.27 4.10
CA LEU A 170 -2.59 -3.19 4.31
C LEU A 170 -3.28 -2.52 3.12
N ALA A 171 -2.70 -1.46 2.57
CA ALA A 171 -3.20 -0.86 1.34
C ALA A 171 -3.18 -1.86 0.18
N MET A 172 -2.10 -2.64 0.03
CA MET A 172 -2.00 -3.73 -0.95
C MET A 172 -3.09 -4.80 -0.73
N LEU A 173 -3.37 -5.18 0.52
CA LEU A 173 -4.48 -6.08 0.85
C LEU A 173 -5.84 -5.48 0.43
N ALA A 174 -6.08 -4.19 0.69
CA ALA A 174 -7.29 -3.51 0.26
C ALA A 174 -7.49 -3.54 -1.27
N TRP A 175 -6.42 -3.30 -2.04
CA TRP A 175 -6.42 -3.45 -3.51
C TRP A 175 -6.82 -4.86 -3.95
N THR A 176 -6.27 -5.90 -3.31
CA THR A 176 -6.62 -7.31 -3.60
C THR A 176 -8.05 -7.66 -3.23
N LEU A 177 -8.56 -7.15 -2.11
CA LEU A 177 -9.95 -7.31 -1.70
C LEU A 177 -10.92 -6.63 -2.68
N ILE A 178 -10.58 -5.45 -3.20
CA ILE A 178 -11.37 -4.77 -4.25
C ILE A 178 -11.45 -5.64 -5.49
N ALA A 179 -10.30 -6.10 -6.01
CA ALA A 179 -10.29 -6.89 -7.23
C ALA A 179 -11.05 -8.22 -7.08
N TRP A 180 -10.88 -8.90 -5.95
CA TRP A 180 -11.65 -10.10 -5.62
C TRP A 180 -13.15 -9.80 -5.52
N SER A 181 -13.54 -8.72 -4.84
CA SER A 181 -14.95 -8.35 -4.65
C SER A 181 -15.60 -7.97 -5.98
N LEU A 182 -14.88 -7.25 -6.85
CA LEU A 182 -15.33 -6.88 -8.20
C LEU A 182 -15.68 -8.12 -9.03
N LEU A 183 -14.90 -9.19 -8.89
CA LEU A 183 -15.08 -10.44 -9.63
C LEU A 183 -16.07 -11.42 -9.00
N LYS A 184 -16.20 -11.44 -7.67
CA LYS A 184 -16.90 -12.52 -6.95
C LYS A 184 -18.07 -12.05 -6.10
N LYS A 185 -18.00 -10.86 -5.50
CA LYS A 185 -18.98 -10.38 -4.51
C LYS A 185 -19.15 -8.85 -4.60
N PRO A 186 -19.86 -8.33 -5.62
CA PRO A 186 -20.02 -6.89 -5.81
C PRO A 186 -20.72 -6.18 -4.63
N GLY A 187 -21.56 -6.89 -3.86
CA GLY A 187 -22.13 -6.35 -2.63
C GLY A 187 -21.09 -6.04 -1.55
N LEU A 188 -20.00 -6.81 -1.46
CA LEU A 188 -18.91 -6.51 -0.54
C LEU A 188 -18.11 -5.28 -0.99
N LEU A 189 -17.95 -5.09 -2.31
CA LEU A 189 -17.25 -3.91 -2.85
C LEU A 189 -17.91 -2.60 -2.37
N MET A 190 -19.23 -2.58 -2.30
CA MET A 190 -20.00 -1.43 -1.83
C MET A 190 -19.67 -1.03 -0.39
N GLY A 191 -19.49 -2.01 0.50
CA GLY A 191 -19.10 -1.78 1.90
C GLY A 191 -17.59 -1.55 2.08
N LEU A 192 -16.76 -2.14 1.21
CA LEU A 192 -15.32 -1.97 1.25
C LEU A 192 -14.87 -0.59 0.77
N THR A 193 -15.52 -0.05 -0.27
CA THR A 193 -15.19 1.25 -0.88
C THR A 193 -15.14 2.42 0.12
N PRO A 194 -16.14 2.62 1.02
CA PRO A 194 -16.07 3.68 2.03
C PRO A 194 -15.02 3.42 3.10
N ALA A 195 -14.65 2.16 3.32
CA ALA A 195 -13.65 1.77 4.31
C ALA A 195 -12.20 1.95 3.82
N LEU A 196 -11.93 2.16 2.53
CA LEU A 196 -10.56 2.23 2.00
C LEU A 196 -9.67 3.29 2.68
N PRO A 197 -10.15 4.51 3.01
CA PRO A 197 -9.34 5.48 3.74
C PRO A 197 -8.83 4.98 5.10
N LEU A 198 -9.49 4.00 5.73
CA LEU A 198 -9.04 3.39 6.99
C LEU A 198 -7.74 2.61 6.81
N PHE A 199 -7.61 1.87 5.70
CA PHE A 199 -6.38 1.16 5.36
C PHE A 199 -5.26 2.15 5.11
N ARG A 200 -5.58 3.19 4.34
CA ARG A 200 -4.66 4.29 4.06
C ARG A 200 -5.42 5.52 3.52
N PRO A 201 -5.21 6.73 4.07
CA PRO A 201 -5.97 7.93 3.70
C PRO A 201 -5.99 8.26 2.21
N ASP A 202 -4.88 8.10 1.48
CA ASP A 202 -4.80 8.37 0.04
C ASP A 202 -5.63 7.41 -0.82
N LEU A 203 -6.06 6.26 -0.28
CA LEU A 203 -7.03 5.40 -0.97
C LEU A 203 -8.42 6.04 -1.08
N ILE A 204 -8.65 7.24 -0.52
CA ILE A 204 -9.82 8.06 -0.87
C ILE A 204 -9.90 8.31 -2.37
N ILE A 205 -8.76 8.49 -3.06
CA ILE A 205 -8.70 8.67 -4.51
C ILE A 205 -9.31 7.43 -5.20
N LEU A 206 -8.90 6.24 -4.75
CA LEU A 206 -9.42 4.98 -5.27
C LEU A 206 -10.90 4.80 -4.96
N SER A 207 -11.35 5.14 -3.74
CA SER A 207 -12.76 5.09 -3.37
C SER A 207 -13.63 5.90 -4.31
N LEU A 208 -13.24 7.15 -4.58
CA LEU A 208 -14.00 8.05 -5.44
C LEU A 208 -14.02 7.55 -6.89
N LEU A 209 -12.87 7.11 -7.43
CA LEU A 209 -12.79 6.54 -8.77
C LEU A 209 -13.65 5.27 -8.92
N LEU A 210 -13.66 4.39 -7.90
CA LEU A 210 -14.50 3.19 -7.88
C LEU A 210 -15.99 3.53 -7.81
N CYS A 211 -16.39 4.51 -6.98
CA CYS A 211 -17.75 5.00 -6.95
C CYS A 211 -18.19 5.54 -8.32
N CYS A 212 -17.35 6.34 -8.99
CA CYS A 212 -17.63 6.83 -10.34
C CYS A 212 -17.78 5.69 -11.36
N LEU A 213 -16.85 4.72 -11.35
CA LEU A 213 -16.91 3.54 -12.20
C LEU A 213 -18.21 2.78 -11.97
N MET A 214 -18.52 2.45 -10.71
CA MET A 214 -19.67 1.61 -10.40
C MET A 214 -21.02 2.33 -10.58
N LEU A 215 -21.07 3.65 -10.38
CA LEU A 215 -22.23 4.48 -10.77
C LEU A 215 -22.46 4.41 -12.27
N TRP A 216 -21.41 4.47 -13.08
CA TRP A 216 -21.52 4.35 -14.52
C TRP A 216 -21.99 2.94 -14.92
N GLU A 217 -21.35 1.90 -14.39
CA GLU A 217 -21.63 0.51 -14.77
C GLU A 217 -23.01 0.03 -14.34
N THR A 218 -23.42 0.34 -13.10
CA THR A 218 -24.63 -0.24 -12.50
C THR A 218 -25.81 0.72 -12.48
N ARG A 219 -25.57 2.03 -12.66
CA ARG A 219 -26.56 3.11 -12.47
C ARG A 219 -27.24 3.11 -11.09
N ASN A 220 -26.69 2.38 -10.12
CA ASN A 220 -27.26 2.24 -8.79
C ASN A 220 -26.83 3.41 -7.90
N ARG A 221 -27.80 4.17 -7.38
CA ARG A 221 -27.57 5.35 -6.54
C ARG A 221 -26.90 5.03 -5.20
N ILE A 222 -26.87 3.76 -4.76
CA ILE A 222 -26.18 3.37 -3.51
C ILE A 222 -24.68 3.72 -3.52
N TRP A 223 -24.07 3.82 -4.70
CA TRP A 223 -22.68 4.25 -4.85
C TRP A 223 -22.47 5.73 -4.49
N ILE A 224 -23.52 6.56 -4.52
CA ILE A 224 -23.48 7.94 -3.98
C ILE A 224 -23.32 7.89 -2.46
N VAL A 225 -24.06 7.01 -1.79
CA VAL A 225 -23.94 6.81 -0.33
C VAL A 225 -22.55 6.28 0.03
N SER A 226 -22.03 5.34 -0.76
CA SER A 226 -20.65 4.83 -0.63
C SER A 226 -19.60 5.93 -0.81
N CYS A 227 -19.80 6.84 -1.77
CA CYS A 227 -18.94 8.00 -2.01
C CYS A 227 -18.96 8.96 -0.80
N LEU A 228 -20.15 9.34 -0.32
CA LEU A 228 -20.31 10.20 0.86
C LEU A 228 -19.69 9.55 2.11
N GLY A 229 -19.90 8.26 2.31
CA GLY A 229 -19.29 7.50 3.40
C GLY A 229 -17.75 7.53 3.35
N SER A 230 -17.17 7.43 2.14
CA SER A 230 -15.71 7.54 1.95
C SER A 230 -15.19 8.91 2.41
N VAL A 231 -15.87 9.99 2.02
CA VAL A 231 -15.51 11.37 2.38
C VAL A 231 -15.64 11.60 3.89
N ILE A 232 -16.72 11.13 4.51
CA ILE A 232 -16.93 11.24 5.96
C ILE A 232 -15.82 10.50 6.72
N ILE A 233 -15.54 9.25 6.35
CA ILE A 233 -14.48 8.46 6.98
C ILE A 233 -13.12 9.14 6.80
N PHE A 234 -12.81 9.63 5.59
CA PHE A 234 -11.58 10.38 5.35
C PHE A 234 -11.48 11.63 6.25
N ALA A 235 -12.54 12.43 6.35
CA ALA A 235 -12.57 13.62 7.19
C ALA A 235 -12.35 13.27 8.69
N LEU A 236 -12.99 12.21 9.18
CA LEU A 236 -12.80 11.73 10.55
C LEU A 236 -11.36 11.26 10.81
N ILE A 237 -10.73 10.63 9.83
CA ILE A 237 -9.33 10.19 9.93
C ILE A 237 -8.37 11.37 10.02
N GLN A 238 -8.61 12.41 9.20
CA GLN A 238 -7.80 13.62 9.14
C GLN A 238 -8.04 14.56 10.33
N TRP A 239 -9.12 14.37 11.09
CA TRP A 239 -9.39 15.16 12.27
C TRP A 239 -8.28 15.00 13.31
N GLY A 240 -7.66 16.13 13.68
CA GLY A 240 -6.57 16.17 14.67
C GLY A 240 -5.25 15.54 14.20
N THR A 241 -5.04 15.39 12.89
CA THR A 241 -3.74 15.04 12.31
C THR A 241 -3.10 16.26 11.66
N ALA A 242 -1.82 16.14 11.31
CA ALA A 242 -1.13 17.22 10.61
C ALA A 242 -1.84 17.55 9.27
N PRO A 243 -1.95 18.84 8.89
CA PRO A 243 -2.44 19.23 7.58
C PRO A 243 -1.62 18.61 6.45
N TRP A 244 -2.24 18.48 5.26
CA TRP A 244 -1.56 17.98 4.07
C TRP A 244 -0.35 18.84 3.70
N SER A 245 -0.46 20.17 3.79
CA SER A 245 0.65 21.10 3.47
C SER A 245 1.88 20.84 4.35
N THR A 246 1.68 20.69 5.66
CA THR A 246 2.74 20.33 6.62
C THR A 246 3.36 18.97 6.27
N THR A 247 2.52 17.96 6.02
CA THR A 247 2.99 16.60 5.68
C THR A 247 3.79 16.60 4.38
N PHE A 248 3.32 17.33 3.37
CA PHE A 248 4.00 17.50 2.09
C PHE A 248 5.36 18.17 2.26
N TYR A 249 5.39 19.29 3.00
CA TYR A 249 6.63 20.03 3.26
C TYR A 249 7.67 19.17 3.97
N VAL A 250 7.27 18.51 5.06
CA VAL A 250 8.16 17.65 5.87
C VAL A 250 8.69 16.45 5.07
N THR A 251 7.91 15.96 4.12
CA THR A 251 8.32 14.81 3.29
C THR A 251 9.31 15.21 2.19
N PHE A 252 9.04 16.30 1.48
CA PHE A 252 9.68 16.58 0.19
C PHE A 252 10.60 17.78 0.16
N ILE A 253 10.46 18.72 1.10
CA ILE A 253 11.21 19.97 1.09
C ILE A 253 12.27 19.93 2.19
N ASP A 254 11.83 19.85 3.45
CA ASP A 254 12.74 19.88 4.59
C ASP A 254 12.15 19.21 5.83
N ARG A 255 12.98 18.55 6.63
CA ARG A 255 12.55 17.78 7.80
C ARG A 255 12.55 18.64 9.05
N LEU A 256 11.39 19.18 9.39
CA LEU A 256 11.22 20.06 10.54
C LEU A 256 11.08 19.28 11.86
N PRO A 257 11.82 19.65 12.93
CA PRO A 257 11.66 19.06 14.25
C PRO A 257 10.28 19.33 14.90
N LEU A 258 9.72 20.53 14.72
CA LEU A 258 8.48 20.98 15.37
C LEU A 258 7.37 21.33 14.35
N PRO A 259 6.90 20.36 13.54
CA PRO A 259 6.02 20.64 12.40
C PRO A 259 4.59 21.07 12.79
N ILE A 260 4.20 20.93 14.05
CA ILE A 260 2.86 21.27 14.53
C ILE A 260 2.86 22.64 15.22
N SER A 261 3.85 22.89 16.07
CA SER A 261 4.00 24.19 16.74
C SER A 261 4.51 25.27 15.78
N GLU A 262 5.33 24.88 14.80
CA GLU A 262 5.89 25.76 13.78
C GLU A 262 5.50 25.24 12.38
N PRO A 263 4.21 25.36 11.99
CA PRO A 263 3.75 24.81 10.73
C PRO A 263 4.39 25.55 9.54
N PRO A 264 4.99 24.83 8.58
CA PRO A 264 5.58 25.46 7.42
C PRO A 264 4.51 26.07 6.50
N GLN A 265 4.87 27.17 5.84
CA GLN A 265 4.09 27.71 4.73
C GLN A 265 4.52 27.03 3.44
N LEU A 266 3.60 26.29 2.81
CA LEU A 266 3.82 25.67 1.51
C LEU A 266 3.44 26.65 0.39
N HIS A 267 4.44 27.14 -0.33
CA HIS A 267 4.20 27.97 -1.51
C HIS A 267 3.91 27.13 -2.75
N ILE A 268 3.09 27.65 -3.66
CA ILE A 268 2.75 27.00 -4.93
C ILE A 268 4.00 26.72 -5.78
N SER A 269 4.97 27.65 -5.79
CA SER A 269 6.25 27.46 -6.48
C SER A 269 7.04 26.28 -5.93
N GLN A 270 7.06 26.08 -4.61
CA GLN A 270 7.70 24.93 -3.99
C GLN A 270 7.01 23.62 -4.39
N TYR A 271 5.68 23.58 -4.37
CA TYR A 271 4.92 22.42 -4.82
C TYR A 271 5.29 22.02 -6.27
N PHE A 272 5.26 22.96 -7.21
CA PHE A 272 5.62 22.66 -8.60
C PHE A 272 7.10 22.30 -8.76
N SER A 273 8.00 22.91 -7.98
CA SER A 273 9.42 22.55 -8.02
C SER A 273 9.66 21.10 -7.57
N VAL A 274 8.97 20.67 -6.51
CA VAL A 274 9.00 19.27 -6.05
C VAL A 274 8.44 18.36 -7.13
N LEU A 275 7.28 18.69 -7.71
CA LEU A 275 6.66 17.87 -8.76
C LEU A 275 7.57 17.70 -9.98
N LEU A 276 8.24 18.77 -10.41
CA LEU A 276 9.19 18.73 -11.53
C LEU A 276 10.42 17.89 -11.19
N ASN A 277 11.01 18.09 -10.01
CA ASN A 277 12.19 17.36 -9.55
C ASN A 277 11.90 15.86 -9.40
N GLN A 278 10.74 15.51 -8.85
CA GLN A 278 10.33 14.12 -8.67
C GLN A 278 9.98 13.46 -10.01
N THR A 279 9.37 14.20 -10.94
CA THR A 279 9.17 13.72 -12.33
C THR A 279 10.50 13.42 -13.02
N ARG A 280 11.50 14.29 -12.90
CA ARG A 280 12.86 14.04 -13.44
C ARG A 280 13.53 12.84 -12.77
N ALA A 281 13.34 12.69 -11.45
CA ALA A 281 13.88 11.55 -10.71
C ALA A 281 13.24 10.21 -11.10
N LEU A 282 12.10 10.18 -11.82
CA LEU A 282 11.50 8.95 -12.32
C LEU A 282 12.41 8.19 -13.27
N GLU A 283 13.32 8.87 -13.99
CA GLU A 283 14.32 8.23 -14.87
C GLU A 283 15.19 7.22 -14.12
N TYR A 284 15.47 7.51 -12.84
CA TYR A 284 16.27 6.65 -11.97
C TYR A 284 15.41 5.78 -11.04
N ARG A 285 14.15 6.18 -10.80
CA ARG A 285 13.20 5.49 -9.91
C ARG A 285 11.95 5.06 -10.69
N ASN A 286 12.13 4.01 -11.49
CA ASN A 286 11.20 3.58 -12.54
C ASN A 286 9.87 2.95 -12.07
N HIS A 287 9.52 2.96 -10.77
CA HIS A 287 8.34 2.22 -10.31
C HIS A 287 7.02 2.80 -10.83
N LEU A 288 6.86 4.12 -10.89
CA LEU A 288 5.65 4.73 -11.48
C LEU A 288 5.54 4.40 -12.97
N LEU A 289 6.64 4.51 -13.73
CA LEU A 289 6.66 4.17 -15.15
C LEU A 289 6.33 2.70 -15.38
N LEU A 290 6.92 1.79 -14.60
CA LEU A 290 6.57 0.37 -14.60
C LEU A 290 5.08 0.17 -14.32
N SER A 291 4.52 0.82 -13.31
CA SER A 291 3.09 0.75 -12.98
C SER A 291 2.19 1.23 -14.13
N LEU A 292 2.56 2.32 -14.81
CA LEU A 292 1.82 2.83 -15.96
C LEU A 292 1.90 1.85 -17.14
N LEU A 293 3.08 1.28 -17.42
CA LEU A 293 3.25 0.27 -18.47
C LEU A 293 2.41 -1.00 -18.19
N LEU A 294 2.45 -1.50 -16.95
CA LEU A 294 1.58 -2.60 -16.51
C LEU A 294 0.10 -2.24 -16.66
N GLY A 295 -0.27 -0.99 -16.36
CA GLY A 295 -1.61 -0.46 -16.52
C GLY A 295 -2.10 -0.51 -17.97
N VAL A 296 -1.31 0.02 -18.88
CA VAL A 296 -1.60 0.04 -20.32
C VAL A 296 -1.67 -1.39 -20.87
N LEU A 297 -0.73 -2.25 -20.51
CA LEU A 297 -0.72 -3.64 -20.95
C LEU A 297 -1.95 -4.41 -20.43
N ALA A 298 -2.28 -4.25 -19.14
CA ALA A 298 -3.49 -4.83 -18.55
C ALA A 298 -4.75 -4.37 -19.30
N PHE A 299 -4.87 -3.06 -19.57
CA PHE A 299 -6.00 -2.51 -20.30
C PHE A 299 -6.14 -3.12 -21.71
N LEU A 300 -5.05 -3.15 -22.48
CA LEU A 300 -5.04 -3.70 -23.84
C LEU A 300 -5.40 -5.19 -23.87
N LEU A 301 -4.89 -5.97 -22.93
CA LEU A 301 -5.23 -7.40 -22.83
C LEU A 301 -6.69 -7.60 -22.42
N GLN A 302 -7.20 -6.82 -21.47
CA GLN A 302 -8.60 -6.94 -21.01
C GLN A 302 -9.62 -6.43 -22.03
N GLN A 303 -9.22 -5.56 -22.96
CA GLN A 303 -10.08 -5.28 -24.12
C GLN A 303 -10.29 -6.51 -25.00
N LYS A 304 -9.26 -7.36 -25.17
CA LYS A 304 -9.34 -8.58 -25.97
C LYS A 304 -10.23 -9.64 -25.33
N THR A 305 -10.24 -9.74 -24.00
CA THR A 305 -11.12 -10.67 -23.26
C THR A 305 -12.59 -10.27 -23.26
N ARG A 306 -12.91 -9.06 -23.77
CA ARG A 306 -14.26 -8.44 -23.75
C ARG A 306 -14.80 -8.18 -22.34
N ASN A 307 -13.98 -8.32 -21.29
CA ASN A 307 -14.37 -7.95 -19.94
C ASN A 307 -14.18 -6.44 -19.74
N ARG A 308 -15.18 -5.67 -20.18
CA ARG A 308 -15.17 -4.20 -20.13
C ARG A 308 -14.94 -3.66 -18.72
N LEU A 309 -15.47 -4.33 -17.70
CA LEU A 309 -15.32 -3.93 -16.30
C LEU A 309 -13.86 -4.01 -15.85
N LEU A 310 -13.15 -5.10 -16.18
CA LEU A 310 -11.74 -5.24 -15.85
C LEU A 310 -10.84 -4.28 -16.64
N ALA A 311 -11.15 -4.04 -17.91
CA ALA A 311 -10.44 -3.02 -18.69
C ALA A 311 -10.62 -1.62 -18.08
N ARG A 312 -11.85 -1.25 -17.70
CA ARG A 312 -12.12 0.02 -17.02
C ARG A 312 -11.49 0.08 -15.62
N PHE A 313 -11.40 -1.03 -14.91
CA PHE A 313 -10.69 -1.08 -13.64
C PHE A 313 -9.18 -0.86 -13.81
N ALA A 314 -8.56 -1.35 -14.89
CA ALA A 314 -7.18 -1.00 -15.22
C ALA A 314 -7.01 0.52 -15.46
N VAL A 315 -7.99 1.17 -16.11
CA VAL A 315 -8.01 2.64 -16.27
C VAL A 315 -8.14 3.34 -14.91
N VAL A 316 -9.01 2.86 -14.02
CA VAL A 316 -9.12 3.36 -12.64
C VAL A 316 -7.78 3.27 -11.91
N SER A 317 -7.05 2.17 -12.05
CA SER A 317 -5.71 2.02 -11.49
C SER A 317 -4.71 3.04 -12.06
N ILE A 318 -4.71 3.28 -13.38
CA ILE A 318 -3.86 4.30 -14.01
C ILE A 318 -4.20 5.70 -13.47
N CYS A 319 -5.49 6.05 -13.44
CA CYS A 319 -5.94 7.34 -12.90
C CYS A 319 -5.54 7.51 -11.44
N PHE A 320 -5.68 6.46 -10.62
CA PHE A 320 -5.21 6.48 -9.23
C PHE A 320 -3.71 6.78 -9.14
N LEU A 321 -2.89 6.08 -9.93
CA LEU A 321 -1.42 6.26 -9.93
C LEU A 321 -1.03 7.71 -10.26
N LEU A 322 -1.66 8.30 -11.30
CA LEU A 322 -1.40 9.67 -11.72
C LEU A 322 -1.87 10.68 -10.67
N LEU A 323 -3.09 10.55 -10.16
CA LEU A 323 -3.63 11.46 -9.13
C LEU A 323 -2.86 11.35 -7.82
N HIS A 324 -2.48 10.14 -7.40
CA HIS A 324 -1.64 9.93 -6.22
C HIS A 324 -0.28 10.61 -6.39
N PHE A 325 0.37 10.46 -7.54
CA PHE A 325 1.65 11.13 -7.80
C PHE A 325 1.52 12.65 -7.83
N LEU A 326 0.43 13.20 -8.37
CA LEU A 326 0.18 14.64 -8.34
C LEU A 326 0.00 15.17 -6.90
N ILE A 327 -0.69 14.43 -6.03
CA ILE A 327 -0.93 14.85 -4.65
C ILE A 327 0.29 14.59 -3.74
N PHE A 328 1.03 13.51 -4.01
CA PHE A 328 2.17 13.05 -3.25
C PHE A 328 3.25 12.51 -4.21
N PRO A 329 4.13 13.37 -4.74
CA PRO A 329 5.04 13.06 -5.83
C PRO A 329 6.22 12.21 -5.35
N SER A 330 5.96 10.94 -5.05
CA SER A 330 6.99 9.98 -4.65
C SER A 330 7.07 8.82 -5.63
N GLY A 331 8.27 8.55 -6.14
CA GLY A 331 8.57 7.41 -7.00
C GLY A 331 8.84 6.09 -6.25
N GLU A 332 8.58 6.03 -4.95
CA GLU A 332 8.90 4.84 -4.14
C GLU A 332 7.99 3.64 -4.46
N ALA A 333 8.59 2.46 -4.63
CA ALA A 333 7.89 1.21 -4.96
C ALA A 333 6.71 0.90 -4.03
N ARG A 334 6.85 1.23 -2.74
CA ARG A 334 5.89 0.89 -1.69
C ARG A 334 4.49 1.47 -1.93
N PHE A 335 4.39 2.61 -2.59
CA PHE A 335 3.09 3.23 -2.91
C PHE A 335 2.38 2.59 -4.10
N TYR A 336 3.12 1.83 -4.91
CA TYR A 336 2.64 1.23 -6.14
C TYR A 336 2.42 -0.27 -6.06
N ALA A 337 2.83 -0.91 -4.96
CA ALA A 337 2.74 -2.36 -4.78
C ALA A 337 1.31 -2.91 -4.92
N GLY A 338 0.31 -2.25 -4.31
CA GLY A 338 -1.10 -2.61 -4.44
C GLY A 338 -1.62 -2.60 -5.88
N PRO A 339 -1.58 -1.44 -6.57
CA PRO A 339 -1.92 -1.35 -7.99
C PRO A 339 -1.14 -2.35 -8.86
N ASN A 340 0.17 -2.48 -8.65
CA ASN A 340 1.02 -3.37 -9.45
C ASN A 340 0.61 -4.83 -9.31
N LEU A 341 0.34 -5.30 -8.09
CA LEU A 341 -0.11 -6.67 -7.85
C LEU A 341 -1.41 -6.97 -8.61
N ILE A 342 -2.34 -6.02 -8.62
CA ILE A 342 -3.60 -6.14 -9.37
C ILE A 342 -3.37 -6.12 -10.88
N LEU A 343 -2.59 -5.16 -11.38
CA LEU A 343 -2.31 -5.02 -12.80
C LEU A 343 -1.61 -6.27 -13.35
N LEU A 344 -0.65 -6.83 -12.61
CA LEU A 344 -0.04 -8.13 -12.91
C LEU A 344 -1.09 -9.24 -12.98
N GLY A 345 -2.00 -9.29 -12.00
CA GLY A 345 -3.11 -10.25 -11.98
C GLY A 345 -4.02 -10.13 -13.19
N LEU A 346 -4.32 -8.90 -13.63
CA LEU A 346 -5.12 -8.63 -14.83
C LEU A 346 -4.38 -8.99 -16.12
N ILE A 347 -3.07 -8.71 -16.22
CA ILE A 347 -2.27 -9.11 -17.39
C ILE A 347 -2.33 -10.63 -17.57
N VAL A 348 -1.99 -11.34 -16.49
CA VAL A 348 -2.00 -12.80 -16.43
C VAL A 348 -3.39 -13.37 -16.74
N TRP A 349 -4.45 -12.77 -16.18
CA TRP A 349 -5.82 -13.17 -16.51
C TRP A 349 -6.11 -13.06 -18.01
N GLY A 350 -5.66 -11.97 -18.64
CA GLY A 350 -5.89 -11.69 -20.05
C GLY A 350 -5.09 -12.57 -21.01
N LEU A 351 -3.93 -13.07 -20.60
CA LEU A 351 -3.10 -13.98 -21.41
C LEU A 351 -3.73 -15.39 -21.55
N ASP A 352 -4.35 -15.89 -20.48
CA ASP A 352 -4.86 -17.26 -20.41
C ASP A 352 -6.33 -17.40 -20.81
N GLU A 353 -7.02 -16.31 -21.14
CA GLU A 353 -8.42 -16.36 -21.58
C GLU A 353 -8.48 -16.72 -23.07
N LYS A 354 -9.08 -17.89 -23.37
CA LYS A 354 -9.31 -18.33 -24.76
C LYS A 354 -10.18 -17.30 -25.47
N ASP A 355 -9.86 -17.02 -26.73
CA ASP A 355 -10.71 -16.15 -27.53
C ASP A 355 -12.11 -16.78 -27.64
N PRO A 356 -13.16 -16.07 -27.19
CA PRO A 356 -14.52 -16.61 -27.18
C PRO A 356 -15.06 -16.93 -28.58
N LYS A 357 -14.50 -16.36 -29.66
CA LYS A 357 -14.91 -16.68 -31.04
C LYS A 357 -14.27 -17.95 -31.57
N THR A 358 -13.00 -18.18 -31.27
CA THR A 358 -12.24 -19.27 -31.88
C THR A 358 -12.08 -20.46 -30.94
N GLY A 359 -12.33 -20.29 -29.64
CA GLY A 359 -12.04 -21.28 -28.60
C GLY A 359 -10.54 -21.62 -28.48
N LYS A 360 -9.69 -20.90 -29.24
CA LYS A 360 -8.24 -21.06 -29.27
C LYS A 360 -7.62 -20.08 -28.27
N TYR A 361 -6.50 -20.49 -27.70
CA TYR A 361 -5.64 -19.55 -27.00
C TYR A 361 -5.09 -18.54 -28.01
N PRO A 362 -4.84 -17.28 -27.61
CA PRO A 362 -4.11 -16.34 -28.48
C PRO A 362 -2.80 -17.02 -28.88
N SER A 363 -2.65 -17.37 -30.16
CA SER A 363 -1.41 -17.94 -30.66
C SER A 363 -0.33 -16.89 -30.46
N ALA A 364 0.76 -17.24 -29.76
CA ALA A 364 1.96 -16.42 -29.77
C ALA A 364 2.29 -16.17 -31.24
N ALA A 365 2.21 -14.91 -31.67
CA ALA A 365 2.46 -14.54 -33.05
C ALA A 365 3.83 -15.11 -33.44
N SER A 366 3.83 -16.02 -34.41
CA SER A 366 5.03 -16.57 -35.06
C SER A 366 5.70 -15.50 -35.90
#